data_AF-A0A2H0NBF5-F1
#
_entry.id   AF-A0A2H0NBF5-F1
#
_cell.length_a   1.000
_cell.length_b   1.000
_cell.length_c   1.000
_cell.angle_alpha   90.00
_cell.angle_beta   90.00
_cell.angle_gamma   90.00
#
_symmetry.space_group_name_H-M   'P 1'
#
loop_
_entity.id
_entity.type
_entity.pdbx_description
1 polymer ?
#
loop_
_entity_poly.entity_id
_entity_poly.type
_entity_poly.pdbx_seq_one_letter_code
_entity_poly.pdbx_strand_id
1 'polypeptide(L)' 'MVDRKNLKREFKLRIYRYVIRLLKFLVKLPNEPVTREIKSQLTRSGTSIGANYFEAEGAVLKKTTRIISPSP' A
#
# COMPACT_ATOMS: atom_id res chain seq x y z
N MET A 1 -13.58 -22.78 -9.06
CA MET A 1 -13.24 -21.50 -9.72
C MET A 1 -12.75 -20.53 -8.66
N VAL A 2 -11.59 -19.88 -8.85
CA VAL A 2 -11.07 -18.90 -7.88
C VAL A 2 -11.83 -17.57 -8.06
N ASP A 3 -12.46 -17.09 -6.99
CA ASP A 3 -13.11 -15.78 -7.01
C ASP A 3 -12.06 -14.66 -7.04
N ARG A 4 -11.92 -14.03 -8.21
CA ARG A 4 -10.97 -12.93 -8.43
C ARG A 4 -11.29 -11.68 -7.61
N LYS A 5 -12.57 -11.42 -7.27
CA LYS A 5 -12.93 -10.27 -6.43
C LYS A 5 -12.46 -10.49 -5.01
N ASN A 6 -12.67 -11.70 -4.48
CA ASN A 6 -12.18 -12.07 -3.17
C ASN A 6 -10.65 -12.02 -3.09
N LEU A 7 -9.95 -12.52 -4.12
CA LEU A 7 -8.49 -12.46 -4.18
C LEU A 7 -7.94 -11.03 -4.13
N LYS A 8 -8.55 -10.10 -4.88
CA LYS A 8 -8.16 -8.67 -4.85
C LYS A 8 -8.39 -8.06 -3.47
N ARG A 9 -9.53 -8.34 -2.84
CA ARG A 9 -9.86 -7.86 -1.49
C ARG A 9 -8.87 -8.35 -0.45
N GLU A 10 -8.57 -9.64 -0.45
CA GLU A 10 -7.61 -10.24 0.47
C GLU A 10 -6.20 -9.68 0.26
N PHE A 11 -5.79 -9.48 -0.99
CA PHE A 11 -4.50 -8.86 -1.30
C PHE A 11 -4.39 -7.43 -0.76
N LYS A 12 -5.43 -6.61 -0.97
CA LYS A 12 -5.52 -5.26 -0.39
C LYS A 12 -5.41 -5.27 1.14
N LEU A 13 -6.10 -6.20 1.81
CA LEU A 13 -6.03 -6.36 3.26
C LEU A 13 -4.62 -6.78 3.73
N ARG A 14 -3.93 -7.64 2.97
CA ARG A 14 -2.55 -8.06 3.28
C ARG A 14 -1.57 -6.88 3.22
N ILE A 15 -1.67 -6.04 2.20
CA ILE A 15 -0.85 -4.82 2.08
C ILE A 15 -1.11 -3.88 3.25
N TYR A 16 -2.38 -3.61 3.58
CA TYR A 16 -2.74 -2.74 4.69
C TYR A 16 -2.21 -3.27 6.04
N ARG A 17 -2.41 -4.56 6.31
CA ARG A 17 -1.90 -5.22 7.52
C ARG A 17 -0.36 -5.20 7.58
N TYR A 18 0.31 -5.39 6.46
CA TYR A 18 1.77 -5.30 6.36
C TYR A 18 2.27 -3.91 6.78
N VAL A 19 1.72 -2.84 6.18
CA VAL A 19 2.13 -1.46 6.50
C VAL A 19 1.92 -1.15 7.99
N ILE A 20 0.78 -1.51 8.56
CA ILE A 20 0.51 -1.29 9.99
C ILE A 20 1.48 -2.07 10.87
N ARG A 21 1.75 -3.33 10.55
CA ARG A 21 2.68 -4.17 11.33
C ARG A 21 4.09 -3.62 11.27
N LEU A 22 4.52 -3.15 10.10
CA LEU A 22 5.82 -2.50 9.91
C LEU A 22 5.93 -1.25 10.79
N LEU A 23 4.98 -0.32 10.71
CA LEU A 23 5.00 0.90 11.51
C LEU A 23 4.99 0.60 13.02
N LYS A 24 4.13 -0.34 13.47
CA LYS A 24 4.10 -0.79 14.87
C LYS A 24 5.41 -1.43 15.32
N PHE A 25 6.12 -2.12 14.43
CA PHE A 25 7.44 -2.67 14.71
C PHE A 25 8.48 -1.55 14.84
N LEU A 26 8.55 -0.63 13.87
CA LEU A 26 9.52 0.46 13.86
C LEU A 26 9.38 1.41 15.07
N VAL A 27 8.16 1.65 15.55
CA VAL A 27 7.91 2.46 16.75
C VAL A 27 8.51 1.84 18.01
N LYS A 28 8.64 0.51 18.07
CA LYS A 28 9.22 -0.21 19.23
C LYS A 28 10.75 -0.21 19.24
N LEU A 29 11.39 0.16 18.14
CA LEU A 29 12.85 0.18 18.05
C LEU A 29 13.42 1.41 18.78
N PRO A 30 14.58 1.27 19.46
CA PRO A 30 15.23 2.36 20.18
C PRO A 30 15.61 3.52 19.24
N ASN A 31 15.68 4.74 19.76
CA ASN A 31 15.89 5.95 18.96
C ASN A 31 17.37 6.37 18.86
N GLU A 32 18.26 5.40 18.69
CA GLU A 32 19.69 5.60 18.45
C GLU A 32 19.97 6.06 17.01
N PRO A 33 21.09 6.77 16.73
CA PRO A 33 21.41 7.28 15.38
C PRO A 33 21.31 6.22 14.27
N VAL A 34 21.89 5.04 14.48
CA VAL A 34 21.85 3.93 13.51
C VAL A 34 20.42 3.43 13.30
N THR A 35 19.67 3.26 14.39
CA THR A 35 18.29 2.77 14.34
C THR A 35 17.35 3.79 13.69
N ARG A 36 17.60 5.09 13.84
CA ARG A 36 16.83 6.15 13.17
C ARG A 36 16.97 6.06 11.65
N GLU A 37 18.18 5.83 11.14
CA GLU A 37 18.42 5.67 9.70
C GLU A 37 17.67 4.44 9.15
N ILE A 38 17.76 3.31 9.86
CA ILE A 38 17.02 2.08 9.51
C ILE A 38 15.51 2.33 9.51
N LYS A 39 14.98 3.03 10.54
CA LYS A 39 13.55 3.39 10.61
C LYS A 39 13.13 4.26 9.43
N SER A 40 13.96 5.24 9.04
CA SER A 40 13.69 6.12 7.90
C SER A 40 13.57 5.34 6.60
N GLN A 41 14.56 4.49 6.30
CA GLN A 41 14.58 3.68 5.08
C GLN A 41 13.44 2.67 5.02
N LEU A 42 13.19 1.96 6.12
CA LEU A 42 12.10 0.98 6.20
C LEU A 42 10.73 1.66 6.12
N THR A 43 10.55 2.83 6.72
CA THR A 43 9.30 3.58 6.63
C THR A 43 9.01 3.96 5.18
N ARG A 44 9.96 4.60 4.47
CA ARG A 44 9.77 4.99 3.06
C ARG A 44 9.54 3.80 2.15
N SER A 45 10.43 2.81 2.17
CA SER A 45 10.34 1.66 1.27
C SER A 45 9.10 0.81 1.55
N GLY A 46 8.79 0.54 2.82
CA GLY A 46 7.64 -0.29 3.18
C GLY A 46 6.28 0.37 2.96
N THR A 47 6.17 1.68 3.17
CA THR A 47 4.91 2.42 2.90
C THR A 47 4.68 2.63 1.41
N SER A 48 5.74 2.75 0.60
CA SER A 48 5.64 2.89 -0.87
C SER A 48 4.94 1.70 -1.53
N ILE A 49 5.06 0.48 -0.99
CA ILE A 49 4.31 -0.69 -1.46
C ILE A 49 2.79 -0.45 -1.41
N GLY A 50 2.32 0.12 -0.31
CA GLY A 50 0.91 0.50 -0.13
C GLY A 50 0.51 1.61 -1.09
N ALA A 51 1.29 2.69 -1.13
CA ALA A 51 1.02 3.85 -1.99
C ALA A 51 0.89 3.43 -3.46
N ASN A 52 1.88 2.70 -3.99
CA ASN A 52 1.89 2.25 -5.39
C ASN A 52 0.67 1.36 -5.70
N TYR A 53 0.28 0.48 -4.79
CA TYR A 53 -0.89 -0.38 -4.97
C TYR A 53 -2.19 0.43 -5.04
N PHE A 54 -2.40 1.37 -4.12
CA PHE A 54 -3.62 2.19 -4.09
C PHE A 54 -3.68 3.19 -5.25
N GLU A 55 -2.54 3.73 -5.68
CA GLU A 55 -2.44 4.57 -6.88
C GLU A 55 -2.80 3.79 -8.14
N ALA A 56 -2.29 2.56 -8.30
CA ALA A 56 -2.61 1.71 -9.43
C ALA A 56 -4.11 1.35 -9.48
N GLU A 57 -4.74 1.01 -8.34
CA GLU A 57 -6.19 0.79 -8.26
C GLU A 57 -6.98 2.05 -8.66
N GLY A 58 -6.56 3.23 -8.18
CA GLY A 58 -7.18 4.51 -8.53
C GLY A 58 -7.02 4.87 -10.02
N ALA A 59 -5.87 4.58 -10.62
CA ALA A 59 -5.61 4.81 -12.04
C ALA A 59 -6.48 3.92 -12.94
N VAL A 60 -6.67 2.65 -12.58
CA VAL A 60 -7.58 1.72 -13.27
C VAL A 60 -9.03 2.22 -13.21
N LEU A 61 -9.46 2.75 -12.07
CA LEU A 61 -10.80 3.33 -11.90
C LEU A 61 -10.98 4.58 -12.78
N LYS A 62 -10.03 5.52 -12.78
CA LYS A 62 -10.07 6.73 -13.62
C LYS A 62 -10.12 6.39 -15.12
N LYS A 63 -9.33 5.42 -15.57
CA LYS A 63 -9.35 4.93 -16.95
C LYS A 63 -10.72 4.32 -17.29
N THR A 64 -11.28 3.50 -16.39
CA THR A 64 -12.62 2.93 -16.55
C THR A 64 -13.68 4.03 -16.66
N THR A 65 -13.72 4.99 -15.74
CA THR A 65 -14.71 6.08 -15.74
C THR A 65 -14.66 6.89 -17.04
N ARG A 66 -13.47 7.24 -17.54
CA ARG A 66 -13.32 7.96 -18.82
C ARG A 66 -13.86 7.18 -20.02
N ILE A 67 -13.84 5.85 -19.98
CA ILE A 67 -14.34 5.00 -21.08
C ILE A 67 -15.87 4.88 -21.05
N ILE A 68 -16.48 4.80 -19.86
CA ILE A 68 -17.93 4.62 -19.70
C ILE A 68 -18.73 5.94 -19.66
N SER A 69 -18.07 7.05 -19.35
CA SER A 69 -18.62 8.40 -19.51
C SER A 69 -17.66 9.20 -20.40
N PRO A 70 -17.78 9.10 -21.74
CA PRO A 70 -17.09 10.05 -22.59
C PRO A 70 -17.60 11.45 -22.21
N SER A 71 -16.67 12.35 -21.90
CA SER A 71 -17.01 13.77 -21.76
C SER A 71 -17.77 14.23 -23.02
N PRO A 72 -18.85 15.01 -22.89
CA PRO A 72 -19.56 15.57 -24.04
C PRO A 72 -18.63 16.44 -24.90
#